data_AF-H1VLS1-F1
#
_entry.id   AF-H1VLS1-F1
#
_cell.length_a   1.000
_cell.length_b   1.000
_cell.length_c   1.000
_cell.angle_alpha   90.00
_cell.angle_beta   90.00
_cell.angle_gamma   90.00
#
_symmetry.space_group_name_H-M   'P 1'
#
loop_
_entity.id
_entity.type
_entity.pdbx_description
1 polymer ?
#
loop_
_entity_poly.entity_id
_entity_poly.type
_entity_poly.pdbx_seq_one_letter_code
_entity_poly.pdbx_strand_id
1 'polypeptide(L)'
;MSSFESVVVIDGKGHLLGRLASIVAKQLLNGQKIVVVRTEALNISGEFFRAKRMSIPIHNHRTQSIKRRKLYTSRTRWRNR
;
A
#
# COMPACT_ATOMS: atom_id res chain seq x y z
N MET A 1 -2.75 28.55 0.37
CA MET A 1 -2.66 28.37 1.83
C MET A 1 -3.28 27.03 2.17
N SER A 2 -2.49 26.05 2.59
CA SER A 2 -3.00 24.76 3.06
C SER A 2 -3.39 24.90 4.52
N SER A 3 -4.69 24.93 4.81
CA SER A 3 -5.20 24.75 6.17
C SER A 3 -4.75 23.39 6.68
N PHE A 4 -4.02 23.36 7.80
CA PHE A 4 -3.66 22.10 8.46
C PHE A 4 -4.89 21.57 9.18
N GLU A 5 -5.59 20.65 8.54
CA GLU A 5 -6.69 19.93 9.18
C GLU A 5 -6.09 18.92 10.17
N SER A 6 -6.77 18.66 11.29
CA SER A 6 -6.22 17.79 12.33
C SER A 6 -6.07 16.33 11.88
N VAL A 7 -6.94 15.86 10.98
CA VAL A 7 -6.90 14.53 10.34
C VAL A 7 -7.51 14.62 8.94
N VAL A 8 -6.79 14.12 7.93
CA VAL A 8 -7.29 14.02 6.55
C VAL A 8 -7.75 12.58 6.29
N VAL A 9 -9.01 12.40 5.88
CA VAL A 9 -9.59 11.10 5.54
C VAL A 9 -9.64 10.96 4.02
N ILE A 10 -9.00 9.91 3.49
CA ILE A 10 -8.94 9.65 2.04
C ILE A 10 -9.69 8.35 1.72
N ASP A 11 -10.59 8.40 0.75
CA ASP A 11 -11.23 7.22 0.19
C ASP A 11 -10.31 6.55 -0.85
N GLY A 12 -9.99 5.27 -0.63
CA GLY A 12 -9.13 4.48 -1.53
C GLY A 12 -9.80 4.07 -2.85
N LYS A 13 -11.12 4.22 -3.01
CA LYS A 13 -11.83 3.82 -4.23
C LYS A 13 -11.30 4.60 -5.46
N GLY A 14 -10.98 3.90 -6.54
CA GLY A 14 -10.55 4.50 -7.81
C GLY A 14 -9.14 5.10 -7.79
N HIS A 15 -8.42 5.00 -6.68
CA HIS A 15 -7.05 5.48 -6.56
C HIS A 15 -6.06 4.39 -6.97
N LEU A 16 -4.97 4.79 -7.61
CA LEU A 16 -3.86 3.88 -7.91
C LEU A 16 -2.93 3.77 -6.70
N LEU A 17 -2.72 2.54 -6.22
CA LEU A 17 -1.96 2.24 -4.99
C LEU A 17 -0.61 2.98 -4.93
N GLY A 18 0.20 2.90 -5.99
CA GLY A 18 1.51 3.54 -6.03
C GLY A 18 1.44 5.07 -6.01
N ARG A 19 0.46 5.66 -6.70
CA ARG A 19 0.31 7.12 -6.77
C ARG A 19 -0.18 7.69 -5.44
N LEU A 20 -1.16 7.04 -4.84
CA LEU A 20 -1.68 7.41 -3.52
C LEU A 20 -0.56 7.33 -2.48
N ALA A 21 0.22 6.26 -2.47
CA ALA A 21 1.29 6.04 -1.50
C ALA A 21 2.34 7.16 -1.51
N SER A 22 2.78 7.64 -2.69
CA SER A 22 3.77 8.72 -2.77
C SER A 22 3.26 10.05 -2.19
N ILE A 23 1.99 10.39 -2.44
CA ILE A 23 1.39 11.63 -1.93
C ILE A 23 1.22 11.54 -0.41
N VAL A 24 0.68 10.42 0.07
CA VAL A 24 0.50 10.17 1.51
C VAL A 24 1.85 10.21 2.23
N ALA A 25 2.89 9.59 1.68
CA ALA A 25 4.23 9.62 2.27
C ALA A 25 4.77 11.05 2.42
N LYS A 26 4.60 11.91 1.41
CA LYS A 26 5.04 13.30 1.46
C LYS A 26 4.26 14.11 2.51
N GLN A 27 2.96 13.91 2.60
CA GLN A 27 2.13 14.60 3.59
C GLN A 27 2.42 14.12 5.02
N LEU A 28 2.71 12.83 5.22
CA LEU A 28 3.15 12.29 6.51
C LEU A 28 4.46 12.92 6.98
N LEU A 29 5.44 13.12 6.08
CA LEU A 29 6.70 13.80 6.41
C LEU A 29 6.50 15.28 6.76
N ASN A 30 5.47 15.91 6.21
CA ASN A 30 5.07 17.27 6.57
C ASN A 30 4.29 17.34 7.90
N GLY A 31 4.09 16.21 8.60
CA GLY A 31 3.41 16.14 9.90
C GLY A 31 1.88 16.02 9.82
N GLN A 32 1.31 15.81 8.64
CA GLN A 32 -0.14 15.63 8.47
C GLN A 32 -0.57 14.23 8.92
N LYS A 33 -1.60 14.14 9.78
CA LYS A 33 -2.23 12.85 10.10
C LYS A 33 -3.24 12.47 9.02
N ILE A 34 -3.11 11.26 8.47
CA ILE A 34 -3.90 10.79 7.32
C ILE A 34 -4.46 9.40 7.62
N VAL A 35 -5.74 9.20 7.29
CA VAL A 35 -6.44 7.92 7.39
C VAL A 35 -6.94 7.53 6.01
N VAL A 36 -6.55 6.35 5.52
CA VAL A 36 -7.05 5.79 4.26
C VAL A 36 -8.14 4.77 4.55
N VAL A 37 -9.32 4.96 3.96
CA VAL A 37 -10.50 4.11 4.13
C VAL A 37 -10.75 3.31 2.84
N ARG A 38 -11.38 2.14 2.92
CA ARG A 38 -11.69 1.25 1.79
C ARG A 38 -10.46 0.85 0.95
N THR A 39 -9.41 0.37 1.62
CA THR A 39 -8.18 -0.08 0.95
C THR A 39 -8.39 -1.27 0.00
N GLU A 40 -9.48 -2.02 0.14
CA GLU A 40 -9.88 -3.11 -0.75
C GLU A 40 -10.35 -2.66 -2.14
N ALA A 41 -10.74 -1.39 -2.27
CA ALA A 41 -11.19 -0.81 -3.54
C ALA A 41 -10.07 -0.05 -4.29
N LEU A 42 -8.82 -0.20 -3.85
CA LEU A 42 -7.65 0.40 -4.50
C LEU A 42 -7.32 -0.32 -5.80
N ASN A 43 -7.06 0.48 -6.83
CA ASN A 43 -6.69 -0.02 -8.14
C ASN A 43 -5.17 -0.22 -8.21
N ILE A 44 -4.74 -1.33 -8.79
CA ILE A 44 -3.34 -1.55 -9.16
C ILE A 44 -3.30 -1.54 -10.69
N SER A 45 -2.38 -0.77 -11.27
CA SER A 45 -2.20 -0.74 -12.71
C SER A 45 -1.66 -2.08 -13.23
N GLY A 46 -2.25 -2.58 -14.30
CA GLY A 46 -1.83 -3.83 -14.95
C GLY A 46 -2.82 -4.98 -14.73
N GLU A 47 -2.61 -6.06 -15.47
CA GLU A 47 -3.45 -7.24 -15.43
C GLU A 47 -3.32 -7.98 -14.08
N PHE A 48 -4.44 -8.51 -13.58
CA PHE A 48 -4.50 -9.23 -12.29
C PHE A 48 -3.44 -10.34 -12.19
N PHE A 49 -3.16 -11.03 -13.29
CA PHE A 49 -2.16 -12.09 -13.35
C PHE A 49 -0.72 -11.59 -13.10
N ARG A 50 -0.39 -10.37 -13.53
CA ARG A 50 0.93 -9.74 -13.31
C ARG A 50 1.09 -9.24 -11.89
N ALA A 51 0.04 -8.64 -11.31
CA ALA A 51 0.04 -8.23 -9.91
C ALA A 51 0.24 -9.44 -8.97
N LYS A 52 -0.45 -10.57 -9.27
CA LYS A 52 -0.26 -11.83 -8.55
C LYS A 52 1.17 -12.37 -8.70
N ARG A 53 1.73 -12.38 -9.92
CA ARG A 53 3.12 -12.80 -10.17
C ARG A 53 4.17 -11.92 -9.51
N MET A 54 3.93 -10.63 -9.32
CA MET A 54 4.85 -9.73 -8.60
C MET A 54 4.82 -10.00 -7.09
N SER A 55 3.64 -10.36 -6.55
CA SER A 55 3.50 -10.67 -5.13
C SER A 55 4.23 -11.98 -4.74
N ILE A 56 4.18 -13.02 -5.56
CA ILE A 56 4.72 -14.36 -5.27
C ILE A 56 6.24 -14.37 -4.95
N PRO A 57 7.14 -13.75 -5.75
CA PRO A 57 8.57 -13.75 -5.47
C PRO A 57 8.91 -12.97 -4.19
N ILE A 58 8.15 -11.94 -3.81
CA ILE A 58 8.33 -11.22 -2.54
C ILE A 58 8.08 -12.15 -1.33
N HIS A 59 7.13 -13.08 -1.44
CA HIS A 59 6.88 -14.08 -0.40
C HIS A 59 7.92 -15.21 -0.39
N ASN A 60 8.54 -15.48 -1.53
CA ASN A 60 9.45 -16.62 -1.71
C ASN A 60 10.94 -16.23 -1.60
N HIS A 61 11.27 -14.94 -1.69
CA HIS A 61 12.62 -14.42 -1.44
C HIS A 61 12.93 -14.47 0.06
N ARG A 62 13.34 -15.65 0.53
CA ARG A 62 14.06 -15.82 1.79
C ARG A 62 15.55 -15.77 1.48
N THR A 63 16.20 -14.66 1.80
CA THR A 63 17.67 -14.60 1.80
C THR A 63 18.20 -15.46 2.94
N GLN A 64 19.10 -16.41 2.62
CA GLN A 64 19.62 -17.38 3.59
C GLN A 64 20.31 -16.73 4.82
N SER A 65 20.85 -15.52 4.68
CA SER A 65 21.54 -14.77 5.74
C SER A 65 20.60 -14.04 6.71
N ILE A 66 19.34 -13.82 6.35
CA ILE A 66 18.37 -13.06 7.13
C ILE A 66 17.41 -14.02 7.85
N LYS A 67 17.94 -14.96 8.63
CA LYS A 67 17.11 -15.84 9.48
C LYS A 67 16.52 -15.12 10.70
N ARG A 68 17.02 -13.91 11.04
CA ARG A 68 16.64 -13.16 12.26
C ARG A 68 15.80 -11.89 12.03
N ARG A 69 15.82 -11.26 10.85
CA ARG A 69 14.93 -10.12 10.54
C ARG A 69 13.76 -10.63 9.68
N LYS A 70 12.63 -10.94 10.31
CA LYS A 70 11.41 -11.35 9.59
C LYS A 70 11.01 -10.25 8.62
N LEU A 71 10.99 -10.56 7.32
CA LEU A 71 10.25 -9.78 6.36
C LEU A 71 8.76 -10.09 6.58
N TYR A 72 8.04 -9.22 7.29
CA TYR A 72 6.61 -9.40 7.51
C TYR A 72 5.88 -9.08 6.20
N THR A 73 5.50 -10.12 5.46
CA THR A 73 4.57 -10.02 4.34
C THR A 73 3.15 -10.05 4.88
N SER A 74 2.52 -8.88 5.02
CA SER A 74 1.12 -8.76 5.37
C SER A 74 0.25 -9.16 4.17
N ARG A 75 -0.33 -10.36 4.23
CA ARG A 75 -1.38 -10.77 3.28
C ARG A 75 -2.70 -10.14 3.70
N THR A 76 -3.07 -9.02 3.10
CA THR A 76 -4.51 -8.77 2.89
C THR A 76 -4.98 -9.79 1.86
N ARG A 77 -5.94 -10.64 2.26
CA ARG A 77 -6.47 -11.73 1.43
C ARG A 77 -7.24 -11.10 0.26
N TRP A 78 -6.57 -10.80 -0.84
CA TRP A 78 -7.16 -10.40 -2.12
C TRP A 78 -7.94 -11.59 -2.67
N ARG A 79 -9.18 -11.74 -2.20
CA ARG A 79 -10.09 -12.82 -2.57
C ARG A 79 -10.75 -12.42 -3.89
N ASN A 80 -10.59 -13.29 -4.89
CA ASN A 80 -11.16 -13.18 -6.23
C ASN A 80 -12.57 -12.58 -6.20
N ARG A 81 -12.72 -11.44 -6.87
CA ARG A 81 -13.92 -11.09 -7.61
C ARG A 81 -13.50 -10.90 -9.06
#